data_AF-A0A938FP35-F1
#
_entry.id   AF-A0A938FP35-F1
#
_cell.length_a   1.000
_cell.length_b   1.000
_cell.length_c   1.000
_cell.angle_alpha   90.00
_cell.angle_beta   90.00
_cell.angle_gamma   90.00
#
_symmetry.space_group_name_H-M   'P 1'
#
loop_
_entity.id
_entity.type
_entity.pdbx_description
1 polymer ?
#
loop_
_entity_poly.entity_id
_entity_poly.type
_entity_poly.pdbx_seq_one_letter_code
_entity_poly.pdbx_strand_id
1 'polypeptide(L)'
;MSAASLVGLIAATSSLLFIWPQVFRVFVKKSTEGLVPLSFLQGCSGSLMWTIYGLKKSSFYIVFSNFSIVVAISLILFVCVKHKKIAGWIPIFTLVSLAVVGTIIADYSMTLMGWCTIAIGTPAIIPQIVRVYRTEHLYGVSESMYALLSICCSIWIVYGLMLGDLFVSIPNIVGTVGGFYIWLRARASHRKFTRPVEAAVV
;
A
#
# COMPACT_ATOMS: atom_id res chain seq x y z
N MET A 1 -3.62 17.55 22.97
CA MET A 1 -3.18 16.68 21.85
C MET A 1 -1.86 17.22 21.33
N SER A 2 -0.81 16.40 21.23
CA SER A 2 0.48 16.86 20.69
C SER A 2 0.41 17.05 19.17
N ALA A 3 1.32 17.84 18.59
CA ALA A 3 1.42 17.97 17.13
C ALA A 3 1.66 16.61 16.45
N ALA A 4 2.52 15.77 17.04
CA ALA A 4 2.78 14.42 16.53
C ALA A 4 1.52 13.53 16.57
N SER A 5 0.71 13.65 17.63
CA SER A 5 -0.56 12.92 17.75
C SER A 5 -1.58 13.35 16.69
N LEU A 6 -1.64 14.65 16.38
CA LEU A 6 -2.51 15.17 15.31
C LEU A 6 -2.05 14.65 13.93
N VAL A 7 -0.76 14.77 13.62
CA VAL A 7 -0.20 14.27 12.36
C VAL A 7 -0.37 12.76 12.24
N GLY A 8 -0.15 12.00 13.32
CA GLY A 8 -0.37 10.56 13.37
C GLY A 8 -1.83 10.17 13.13
N LEU A 9 -2.79 10.91 13.68
CA LEU A 9 -4.22 10.71 13.43
C LEU A 9 -4.58 10.95 11.96
N ILE A 10 -4.05 12.04 11.37
CA ILE A 10 -4.26 12.35 9.94
C ILE A 10 -3.63 11.26 9.06
N ALA A 11 -2.40 10.84 9.36
CA ALA A 11 -1.70 9.77 8.65
C ALA A 11 -2.52 8.47 8.69
N ALA A 12 -3.01 8.10 9.88
CA ALA A 12 -3.80 6.90 10.08
C ALA A 12 -5.14 6.93 9.34
N THR A 13 -5.83 8.06 9.39
CA THR A 13 -7.10 8.24 8.70
C THR A 13 -6.91 8.22 7.18
N SER A 14 -5.86 8.87 6.67
CA SER A 14 -5.54 8.86 5.22
C SER A 14 -5.19 7.46 4.71
N SER A 15 -4.64 6.61 5.56
CA SER A 15 -4.34 5.20 5.24
C SER A 15 -5.62 4.37 4.99
N LEU A 16 -6.74 4.74 5.62
CA LEU A 16 -8.06 4.16 5.33
C LEU A 16 -8.65 4.65 4.01
N LEU A 17 -8.24 5.79 3.49
CA LEU A 17 -8.90 6.34 2.29
C LEU A 17 -8.36 5.71 1.00
N PHE A 18 -7.08 5.33 0.95
CA PHE A 18 -6.47 4.92 -0.33
C PHE A 18 -6.79 3.48 -0.75
N ILE A 19 -6.93 2.54 0.20
CA ILE A 19 -7.06 1.10 -0.12
C ILE A 19 -8.51 0.62 -0.25
N TRP A 20 -9.44 1.23 0.48
CA TRP A 20 -10.84 0.80 0.53
C TRP A 20 -11.62 0.96 -0.79
N PRO A 21 -11.33 1.93 -1.68
CA PRO A 21 -11.91 1.94 -3.02
C PRO A 21 -11.62 0.65 -3.82
N GLN A 22 -10.44 0.05 -3.61
CA GLN A 22 -10.08 -1.21 -4.26
C GLN A 22 -10.85 -2.40 -3.66
N VAL A 23 -11.06 -2.42 -2.34
CA VAL A 23 -11.92 -3.43 -1.68
C VAL A 23 -13.34 -3.34 -2.23
N PHE A 24 -13.90 -2.12 -2.31
CA PHE A 24 -15.22 -1.88 -2.88
C PHE A 24 -15.32 -2.42 -4.31
N ARG A 25 -14.35 -2.12 -5.19
CA ARG A 25 -14.32 -2.64 -6.56
C ARG A 25 -14.38 -4.17 -6.59
N VAL A 26 -13.58 -4.85 -5.78
CA VAL A 26 -13.49 -6.31 -5.79
C VAL A 26 -14.80 -6.98 -5.34
N PHE A 27 -15.43 -6.46 -4.28
CA PHE A 27 -16.65 -7.06 -3.72
C PHE A 27 -17.91 -6.65 -4.49
N VAL A 28 -18.03 -5.37 -4.85
CA VAL A 28 -19.25 -4.84 -5.48
C VAL A 28 -19.27 -5.11 -6.97
N LYS A 29 -18.14 -4.92 -7.67
CA LYS A 29 -18.05 -5.22 -9.11
C LYS A 29 -17.72 -6.69 -9.39
N LYS A 30 -17.51 -7.51 -8.35
CA LYS A 30 -17.19 -8.95 -8.45
C LYS A 30 -16.06 -9.25 -9.43
N SER A 31 -15.11 -8.33 -9.59
CA SER A 31 -14.03 -8.43 -10.58
C SER A 31 -12.68 -8.33 -9.91
N THR A 32 -11.83 -9.31 -10.21
CA THR A 32 -10.41 -9.33 -9.86
C THR A 32 -9.53 -9.07 -11.09
N GLU A 33 -10.11 -8.59 -12.18
CA GLU A 33 -9.40 -8.34 -13.43
C GLU A 33 -8.27 -7.31 -13.24
N GLY A 34 -7.10 -7.60 -13.81
CA GLY A 34 -5.92 -6.75 -13.67
C GLY A 34 -5.23 -6.79 -12.30
N LEU A 35 -5.75 -7.55 -11.32
CA LEU A 35 -5.09 -7.77 -10.03
C LEU A 35 -4.05 -8.88 -10.11
N VAL A 36 -2.91 -8.64 -9.46
CA VAL A 36 -1.80 -9.59 -9.31
C VAL A 36 -1.78 -10.05 -7.83
N PRO A 37 -2.31 -11.23 -7.50
CA PRO A 37 -2.48 -11.65 -6.09
C PRO A 37 -1.18 -11.65 -5.29
N LEU A 38 -0.05 -12.02 -5.90
CA LEU A 38 1.25 -12.03 -5.20
C LEU A 38 1.71 -10.62 -4.80
N SER A 39 1.41 -9.59 -5.59
CA SER A 39 1.71 -8.20 -5.22
C SER A 39 0.84 -7.74 -4.05
N PHE A 40 -0.43 -8.15 -4.01
CA PHE A 40 -1.28 -7.93 -2.85
C PHE A 40 -0.76 -8.70 -1.62
N LEU A 41 -0.34 -9.96 -1.77
CA LEU A 41 0.24 -10.74 -0.68
C LEU A 41 1.53 -10.11 -0.12
N GLN A 42 2.38 -9.56 -0.99
CA GLN A 42 3.56 -8.80 -0.57
C GLN A 42 3.17 -7.54 0.22
N GLY A 43 2.19 -6.76 -0.27
CA GLY A 43 1.67 -5.60 0.46
C GLY A 43 1.09 -5.98 1.83
N CYS A 44 0.32 -7.06 1.90
CA CYS A 44 -0.22 -7.60 3.15
C CYS A 44 0.90 -8.02 4.12
N SER A 45 1.94 -8.68 3.60
CA SER A 45 3.13 -9.09 4.35
C SER A 45 3.87 -7.89 4.94
N GLY A 46 4.06 -6.83 4.16
CA GLY A 46 4.66 -5.58 4.63
C GLY A 46 3.85 -4.90 5.73
N SER A 47 2.53 -4.79 5.56
CA SER A 47 1.65 -4.20 6.59
C SER A 47 1.54 -5.07 7.84
N LEU A 48 1.64 -6.40 7.73
CA LEU A 48 1.73 -7.28 8.89
C LEU A 48 3.00 -7.00 9.70
N MET A 49 4.15 -6.89 9.03
CA MET A 49 5.42 -6.51 9.68
C MET A 49 5.31 -5.14 10.35
N TRP A 50 4.72 -4.15 9.69
CA TRP A 50 4.46 -2.84 10.30
C TRP A 50 3.53 -2.89 11.52
N THR A 51 2.54 -3.78 11.52
CA THR A 51 1.64 -3.96 12.66
C THR A 51 2.43 -4.48 13.87
N ILE A 52 3.28 -5.48 13.67
CA ILE A 52 4.17 -6.02 14.72
C ILE A 52 5.15 -4.94 15.20
N TYR A 53 5.77 -4.20 14.28
CA TYR A 53 6.67 -3.09 14.60
C TYR A 53 5.97 -2.02 15.46
N GLY A 54 4.76 -1.62 15.07
CA GLY A 54 3.95 -0.65 15.80
C GLY A 54 3.56 -1.15 17.20
N LEU A 55 3.23 -2.43 17.35
CA LEU A 55 2.92 -3.04 18.65
C LEU A 55 4.14 -2.98 19.58
N LYS A 56 5.34 -3.32 19.10
CA LYS A 56 6.57 -3.24 19.90
C LYS A 56 6.96 -1.81 20.28
N LYS A 57 6.64 -0.84 19.43
CA LYS A 57 6.83 0.59 19.74
C LYS A 57 5.68 1.23 20.54
N SER A 58 4.64 0.46 20.90
CA SER A 58 3.42 0.99 21.52
C SER A 58 2.80 2.16 20.73
N SER A 59 2.93 2.15 19.40
CA SER A 59 2.45 3.23 18.52
C SER A 59 1.07 2.90 17.96
N PHE A 60 0.04 3.46 18.59
CA PHE A 60 -1.36 3.29 18.17
C PHE A 60 -1.57 3.59 16.68
N TYR A 61 -1.04 4.71 16.18
CA TYR A 61 -1.26 5.15 14.81
C TYR A 61 -0.65 4.19 13.79
N ILE A 62 0.57 3.68 14.03
CA ILE A 62 1.22 2.71 13.15
C ILE A 62 0.42 1.40 13.13
N VAL A 63 0.02 0.90 14.30
CA VAL A 63 -0.77 -0.33 14.45
C VAL A 63 -2.11 -0.20 13.73
N PHE A 64 -2.90 0.82 14.06
CA PHE A 64 -4.24 1.01 13.51
C PHE A 64 -4.22 1.07 11.98
N SER A 65 -3.29 1.85 11.42
CA SER A 65 -3.17 2.04 9.97
C SER A 65 -2.82 0.75 9.27
N ASN A 66 -1.79 0.05 9.74
CA ASN A 66 -1.32 -1.15 9.07
C ASN A 66 -2.23 -2.35 9.29
N PHE A 67 -2.86 -2.47 10.46
CA PHE A 67 -3.89 -3.46 10.70
C PHE A 67 -5.07 -3.27 9.74
N SER A 68 -5.52 -2.02 9.53
CA SER A 68 -6.59 -1.73 8.57
C SER A 68 -6.24 -2.13 7.13
N ILE A 69 -4.97 -1.95 6.72
CA ILE A 69 -4.47 -2.37 5.41
C ILE A 69 -4.40 -3.90 5.31
N VAL A 70 -3.93 -4.59 6.35
CA VAL A 70 -3.94 -6.07 6.41
C VAL A 70 -5.35 -6.61 6.22
N VAL A 71 -6.34 -6.03 6.90
CA VAL A 71 -7.76 -6.42 6.74
C VAL A 71 -8.22 -6.18 5.29
N ALA A 72 -8.01 -4.97 4.77
CA ALA A 72 -8.44 -4.61 3.42
C ALA A 72 -7.82 -5.53 2.34
N ILE A 73 -6.52 -5.80 2.42
CA ILE A 73 -5.83 -6.66 1.46
C ILE A 73 -6.21 -8.14 1.64
N SER A 74 -6.42 -8.60 2.88
CA SER A 74 -6.88 -9.98 3.13
C SER A 74 -8.26 -10.23 2.52
N LEU A 75 -9.16 -9.25 2.55
CA LEU A 75 -10.44 -9.32 1.86
C LEU A 75 -10.27 -9.42 0.33
N ILE A 76 -9.34 -8.68 -0.26
CA ILE A 76 -9.02 -8.76 -1.69
C ILE A 76 -8.44 -10.14 -2.04
N LEU A 77 -7.49 -10.63 -1.24
CA LEU A 77 -6.86 -11.94 -1.42
C LEU A 77 -7.88 -13.08 -1.31
N PHE A 78 -8.82 -12.98 -0.37
CA PHE A 78 -9.93 -13.92 -0.23
C PHE A 78 -10.74 -14.06 -1.53
N VAL A 79 -11.10 -12.95 -2.16
CA VAL A 79 -11.81 -13.00 -3.46
C VAL A 79 -10.90 -13.53 -4.57
N CYS A 80 -9.61 -13.21 -4.56
CA CYS A 80 -8.65 -13.79 -5.52
C CYS A 80 -8.55 -15.32 -5.39
N VAL A 81 -8.58 -15.86 -4.17
CA VAL A 81 -8.64 -17.30 -3.90
C VAL A 81 -9.94 -17.89 -4.43
N LYS A 82 -11.08 -17.24 -4.16
CA LYS A 82 -12.39 -17.67 -4.68
C LYS A 82 -12.42 -17.73 -6.22
N HIS A 83 -11.74 -16.78 -6.87
CA HIS A 83 -11.59 -16.72 -8.32
C HIS A 83 -10.44 -17.60 -8.86
N LYS A 84 -9.86 -18.47 -8.02
CA LYS A 84 -8.79 -19.43 -8.37
C LYS A 84 -7.52 -18.78 -8.95
N LYS A 85 -7.25 -17.51 -8.64
CA LYS A 85 -6.03 -16.81 -9.07
C LYS A 85 -4.80 -17.14 -8.21
N ILE A 86 -5.02 -17.65 -7.01
CA ILE A 86 -3.99 -18.07 -6.06
C ILE A 86 -4.57 -19.19 -5.19
N ALA A 87 -3.77 -20.19 -4.84
CA ALA A 87 -4.20 -21.24 -3.93
C ALA A 87 -4.36 -20.68 -2.51
N GLY A 88 -5.47 -21.00 -1.82
CA GLY A 88 -5.81 -20.42 -0.53
C GLY A 88 -4.79 -20.66 0.59
N TRP A 89 -4.04 -21.77 0.52
CA TRP A 89 -3.01 -22.06 1.51
C TRP A 89 -1.80 -21.11 1.40
N ILE A 90 -1.52 -20.54 0.22
CA ILE A 90 -0.36 -19.66 0.00
C ILE A 90 -0.41 -18.40 0.89
N PRO A 91 -1.49 -17.58 0.85
CA PRO A 91 -1.55 -16.40 1.72
C PRO A 91 -1.60 -16.78 3.20
N ILE A 92 -2.30 -17.86 3.57
CA ILE A 92 -2.39 -18.31 4.97
C ILE A 92 -1.00 -18.69 5.49
N PHE A 93 -0.32 -19.62 4.80
CA PHE A 93 1.01 -20.08 5.15
C PHE A 93 1.99 -18.90 5.24
N THR A 94 2.01 -18.04 4.22
CA THR A 94 2.90 -16.87 4.16
C THR A 94 2.69 -15.94 5.35
N LEU A 95 1.45 -15.56 5.65
CA LEU A 95 1.14 -14.60 6.71
C LEU A 95 1.37 -15.20 8.10
N VAL A 96 1.06 -16.49 8.31
CA VAL A 96 1.32 -17.17 9.59
C VAL A 96 2.82 -17.31 9.83
N SER A 97 3.57 -17.82 8.85
CA SER A 97 5.03 -17.95 8.97
C SER A 97 5.68 -16.58 9.20
N LEU A 98 5.23 -15.55 8.50
CA LEU A 98 5.76 -14.20 8.66
C LEU A 98 5.37 -13.57 10.00
N ALA A 99 4.18 -13.83 10.53
CA ALA A 99 3.79 -13.36 11.87
C ALA A 99 4.71 -13.94 12.96
N VAL A 100 5.01 -15.24 12.88
CA VAL A 100 5.90 -15.93 13.82
C VAL A 100 7.33 -15.37 13.68
N VAL A 101 7.88 -15.40 12.47
CA VAL A 101 9.25 -14.93 12.20
C VAL A 101 9.40 -13.43 12.54
N GLY A 102 8.43 -12.61 12.15
CA GLY A 102 8.41 -11.18 12.43
C GLY A 102 8.37 -10.87 13.93
N THR A 103 7.61 -11.63 14.71
CA THR A 103 7.59 -11.49 16.17
C THR A 103 8.94 -11.85 16.79
N ILE A 104 9.54 -12.97 16.38
CA ILE A 104 10.89 -13.38 16.84
C ILE A 104 11.94 -12.32 16.50
N ILE A 105 11.92 -11.79 15.26
CA ILE A 105 12.84 -10.72 14.84
C ILE A 105 12.63 -9.46 15.68
N ALA A 106 11.38 -9.08 15.94
CA ALA A 106 11.06 -7.89 16.71
C ALA A 106 11.46 -8.02 18.19
N ASP A 107 11.37 -9.22 18.77
CA ASP A 107 11.89 -9.54 20.10
C ASP A 107 13.43 -9.51 20.16
N TYR A 108 14.08 -9.95 19.08
CA TYR A 108 15.54 -9.99 18.99
C TYR A 108 16.16 -8.60 18.76
N SER A 109 15.64 -7.83 17.79
CA SER A 109 16.18 -6.51 17.46
C SER A 109 15.17 -5.66 16.68
N MET A 110 14.79 -4.52 17.26
CA MET A 110 13.95 -3.53 16.58
C MET A 110 14.61 -2.91 15.35
N THR A 111 15.95 -2.84 15.31
CA THR A 111 16.70 -2.37 14.14
C THR A 111 16.59 -3.37 13.00
N LEU A 112 16.78 -4.67 13.27
CA LEU A 112 16.60 -5.71 12.27
C LEU A 112 15.15 -5.74 11.77
N MET A 113 14.18 -5.63 12.68
CA MET A 113 12.76 -5.56 12.34
C MET A 113 12.45 -4.39 11.40
N GLY A 114 13.00 -3.20 11.68
CA GLY A 114 12.86 -2.03 10.82
C GLY A 114 13.37 -2.28 9.40
N TRP A 115 14.57 -2.84 9.26
CA TRP A 115 15.14 -3.17 7.96
C TRP A 115 14.36 -4.26 7.21
N CYS A 116 13.92 -5.32 7.89
CA CYS A 116 13.07 -6.35 7.30
C CYS A 116 11.76 -5.77 6.80
N THR A 117 11.16 -4.86 7.57
CA THR A 117 9.91 -4.19 7.20
C THR A 117 10.09 -3.35 5.95
N ILE A 118 11.19 -2.58 5.84
CA ILE A 118 11.54 -1.84 4.63
C ILE A 118 11.75 -2.79 3.45
N ALA A 119 12.53 -3.85 3.62
CA ALA A 119 12.89 -4.78 2.55
C ALA A 119 11.66 -5.52 1.98
N ILE A 120 10.69 -5.87 2.82
CA ILE A 120 9.47 -6.57 2.40
C ILE A 120 8.46 -5.60 1.80
N GLY A 121 8.20 -4.49 2.49
CA GLY A 121 7.11 -3.57 2.15
C GLY A 121 7.42 -2.61 0.99
N THR A 122 8.62 -2.01 0.98
CA THR A 122 8.98 -0.95 0.02
C THR A 122 8.92 -1.40 -1.44
N PRO A 123 9.38 -2.62 -1.81
CA PRO A 123 9.37 -3.03 -3.21
C PRO A 123 7.96 -3.24 -3.79
N ALA A 124 6.90 -3.25 -2.98
CA ALA A 124 5.54 -3.52 -3.45
C ALA A 124 5.04 -2.51 -4.51
N ILE A 125 5.59 -1.29 -4.52
CA ILE A 125 5.22 -0.26 -5.52
C ILE A 125 5.97 -0.44 -6.87
N ILE A 126 7.09 -1.16 -6.88
CA ILE A 126 7.98 -1.29 -8.06
C ILE A 126 7.25 -1.93 -9.27
N PRO A 127 6.51 -3.05 -9.14
CA PRO A 127 5.81 -3.63 -10.29
C PRO A 127 4.85 -2.65 -10.96
N GLN A 128 4.20 -1.79 -10.18
CA GLN A 128 3.29 -0.79 -10.71
C GLN A 128 4.04 0.35 -11.40
N ILE A 129 5.15 0.82 -10.83
CA ILE A 129 6.02 1.82 -11.48
C ILE A 129 6.48 1.30 -12.84
N VAL A 130 6.94 0.05 -12.90
CA VAL A 130 7.39 -0.60 -14.15
C VAL A 130 6.25 -0.71 -15.15
N ARG A 131 5.06 -1.15 -14.73
CA ARG A 131 3.87 -1.21 -15.59
C ARG A 131 3.54 0.15 -16.18
N VAL A 132 3.48 1.18 -15.33
CA VAL A 132 3.12 2.54 -15.75
C VAL A 132 4.20 3.14 -16.63
N TYR A 133 5.47 2.79 -16.43
CA TYR A 133 6.56 3.18 -17.32
C TYR A 133 6.37 2.59 -18.73
N ARG A 134 6.09 1.28 -18.82
CA ARG A 134 6.01 0.52 -20.08
C ARG A 134 4.68 0.65 -20.83
N THR A 135 3.61 1.07 -20.18
CA THR A 135 2.26 1.11 -20.79
C THR A 135 1.83 2.56 -21.07
N GLU A 136 1.34 2.79 -22.29
CA GLU A 136 0.82 4.10 -22.69
C GLU A 136 -0.65 4.29 -22.26
N HIS A 137 -1.48 3.25 -22.42
CA HIS A 137 -2.91 3.28 -22.06
C HIS A 137 -3.16 2.77 -20.63
N LEU A 138 -3.49 3.67 -19.70
CA LEU A 138 -3.55 3.38 -18.27
C LEU A 138 -4.98 3.40 -17.68
N TYR A 139 -6.02 3.06 -18.44
CA TYR A 139 -7.42 3.05 -17.95
C TYR A 139 -7.65 2.19 -16.71
N GLY A 140 -6.87 1.10 -16.55
CA GLY A 140 -6.95 0.23 -15.37
C GLY A 140 -6.27 0.77 -14.11
N VAL A 141 -5.55 1.89 -14.19
CA VAL A 141 -4.79 2.51 -13.09
C VAL A 141 -5.56 3.73 -12.58
N SER A 142 -5.92 3.73 -11.28
CA SER A 142 -6.65 4.83 -10.66
C SER A 142 -5.74 6.02 -10.37
N GLU A 143 -5.93 7.15 -11.05
CA GLU A 143 -5.13 8.36 -10.77
C GLU A 143 -5.36 8.91 -9.35
N SER A 144 -6.59 8.87 -8.84
CA SER A 144 -6.96 9.40 -7.53
C SER A 144 -6.35 8.58 -6.39
N MET A 145 -6.28 7.25 -6.53
CA MET A 145 -5.62 6.37 -5.57
C MET A 145 -4.15 6.74 -5.38
N TYR A 146 -3.41 6.94 -6.47
CA TYR A 146 -1.97 7.23 -6.40
C TYR A 146 -1.67 8.66 -5.95
N ALA A 147 -2.56 9.63 -6.23
CA ALA A 147 -2.50 10.96 -5.63
C ALA A 147 -2.68 10.88 -4.11
N LEU A 148 -3.72 10.17 -3.64
CA LEU A 148 -3.98 9.98 -2.21
C LEU A 148 -2.85 9.21 -1.52
N LEU A 149 -2.28 8.19 -2.18
CA LEU A 149 -1.11 7.46 -1.68
C LEU A 149 0.09 8.40 -1.49
N SER A 150 0.39 9.23 -2.50
CA SER A 150 1.50 10.19 -2.42
C SER A 150 1.34 11.18 -1.26
N ILE A 151 0.12 11.66 -1.03
CA ILE A 151 -0.20 12.54 0.10
C ILE A 151 -0.05 11.79 1.43
N CYS A 152 -0.64 10.60 1.54
CA CYS A 152 -0.56 9.74 2.72
C CYS A 152 0.90 9.46 3.11
N CYS A 153 1.73 9.01 2.16
CA CYS A 153 3.15 8.77 2.39
C CYS A 153 3.89 10.05 2.81
N SER A 154 3.58 11.20 2.23
CA SER A 154 4.20 12.47 2.63
C SER A 154 3.90 12.82 4.09
N ILE A 155 2.68 12.56 4.54
CA ILE A 155 2.28 12.77 5.94
C ILE A 155 3.02 11.78 6.86
N TRP A 156 3.19 10.53 6.44
CA TRP A 156 3.97 9.53 7.18
C TRP A 156 5.48 9.87 7.27
N ILE A 157 6.06 10.51 6.25
CA ILE A 157 7.45 11.01 6.32
C ILE A 157 7.56 12.00 7.48
N VAL A 158 6.67 13.00 7.52
CA VAL A 158 6.64 14.02 8.58
C VAL A 158 6.43 13.36 9.94
N TYR A 159 5.47 12.44 10.06
CA TYR A 159 5.23 11.71 11.29
C TYR A 159 6.47 10.94 11.77
N GLY A 160 7.13 10.19 10.90
CA GLY A 160 8.35 9.46 11.22
C GLY A 160 9.48 10.37 11.69
N LEU A 161 9.68 11.52 11.03
CA LEU A 161 10.67 12.52 11.44
C LEU A 161 10.35 13.11 12.82
N MET A 162 9.08 13.39 13.12
CA MET A 162 8.65 13.86 14.44
C MET A 162 8.87 12.82 15.55
N LEU A 163 8.84 11.53 15.21
CA LEU A 163 9.16 10.44 16.12
C LEU A 163 10.67 10.15 16.22
N GLY A 164 11.51 10.77 15.37
CA GLY A 164 12.92 10.38 15.22
C GLY A 164 13.10 8.97 14.66
N ASP A 165 12.10 8.44 13.95
CA ASP A 165 12.07 7.07 13.44
C ASP A 165 12.25 7.02 11.91
N LEU A 166 13.50 6.89 11.48
CA LEU A 166 13.84 6.81 10.06
C LEU A 166 13.25 5.58 9.37
N PHE A 167 12.98 4.49 10.11
CA PHE A 167 12.35 3.31 9.51
C PHE A 167 10.95 3.62 9.00
N VAL A 168 10.24 4.53 9.66
CA VAL A 168 8.92 5.03 9.19
C VAL A 168 9.10 5.97 8.00
N SER A 169 10.08 6.86 8.02
CA SER A 169 10.24 7.88 6.97
C SER A 169 10.76 7.32 5.64
N ILE A 170 11.81 6.47 5.65
CA ILE A 170 12.48 5.96 4.44
C ILE A 170 11.52 5.32 3.42
N PRO A 171 10.69 4.31 3.77
CA PRO A 171 9.81 3.66 2.80
C PRO A 171 8.73 4.62 2.28
N ASN A 172 8.34 5.60 3.09
CA ASN A 172 7.37 6.60 2.68
C ASN A 172 7.96 7.65 1.71
N ILE A 173 9.27 7.90 1.72
CA ILE A 173 9.94 8.66 0.64
C ILE A 173 9.74 7.95 -0.70
N VAL A 174 9.99 6.64 -0.73
CA VAL A 174 9.78 5.82 -1.94
C VAL A 174 8.31 5.81 -2.35
N GLY A 175 7.40 5.66 -1.39
CA GLY A 175 5.96 5.70 -1.62
C GLY A 175 5.46 7.03 -2.18
N THR A 176 5.97 8.15 -1.66
CA THR A 176 5.66 9.50 -2.16
C THR A 176 6.12 9.67 -3.59
N VAL A 177 7.40 9.40 -3.88
CA VAL A 177 7.97 9.59 -5.23
C VAL A 177 7.31 8.64 -6.23
N GLY A 178 7.16 7.37 -5.88
CA GLY A 178 6.54 6.36 -6.74
C GLY A 178 5.05 6.64 -7.00
N GLY A 179 4.30 7.00 -5.95
CA GLY A 179 2.89 7.37 -6.05
C GLY A 179 2.68 8.60 -6.92
N PHE A 180 3.49 9.64 -6.72
CA PHE A 180 3.45 10.86 -7.51
C PHE A 180 3.75 10.60 -9.00
N TYR A 181 4.78 9.80 -9.30
CA TYR A 181 5.12 9.43 -10.68
C TYR A 181 3.97 8.67 -11.36
N ILE A 182 3.38 7.68 -10.67
CA ILE A 182 2.25 6.92 -11.20
C ILE A 182 1.05 7.83 -11.45
N TRP A 183 0.75 8.74 -10.52
CA TRP A 183 -0.33 9.71 -10.65
C TRP A 183 -0.17 10.57 -11.91
N LEU A 184 1.00 11.17 -12.12
CA LEU A 184 1.26 12.02 -13.30
C LEU A 184 1.07 11.26 -14.61
N ARG A 185 1.60 10.02 -14.68
CA ARG A 185 1.49 9.17 -15.87
C ARG A 185 0.05 8.74 -16.13
N ALA A 186 -0.68 8.31 -15.10
CA ALA A 186 -2.09 7.93 -15.22
C ALA A 186 -2.93 9.12 -15.70
N ARG A 187 -2.75 10.30 -15.09
CA ARG A 187 -3.46 11.52 -15.46
C ARG A 187 -3.18 11.97 -16.89
N ALA A 188 -1.93 11.92 -17.33
CA ALA A 188 -1.56 12.23 -18.70
C ALA A 188 -2.20 11.26 -19.71
N SER A 189 -2.17 9.95 -19.39
CA SER A 189 -2.80 8.91 -20.20
C SER A 189 -4.31 9.11 -20.30
N HIS A 190 -5.00 9.29 -19.17
CA HIS A 190 -6.45 9.52 -19.15
C HIS A 190 -6.82 10.77 -19.95
N ARG A 191 -6.09 11.89 -19.81
CA ARG A 191 -6.33 13.09 -20.63
C ARG A 191 -6.12 12.88 -22.12
N LYS A 192 -5.11 12.09 -22.51
CA LYS A 192 -4.79 11.81 -23.92
C LYS A 192 -5.86 10.94 -24.59
N PHE A 193 -6.32 9.90 -23.90
CA PHE A 193 -7.19 8.88 -24.50
C PHE A 193 -8.68 9.08 -24.18
N THR A 194 -9.05 9.92 -23.20
CA THR A 194 -10.45 10.25 -22.89
C THR A 194 -10.93 11.53 -23.62
N ARG A 195 -10.21 12.00 -24.64
CA ARG A 195 -10.71 13.09 -25.50
C ARG A 195 -11.98 12.62 -26.24
N PRO A 196 -13.06 13.42 -26.27
CA PRO A 196 -14.25 13.09 -27.04
C PRO A 196 -13.91 12.98 -28.53
N VAL A 197 -14.67 12.15 -29.24
CA VAL A 197 -14.60 11.86 -30.69
C VAL A 197 -14.67 13.13 -31.58
N GLU A 198 -15.01 14.29 -31.02
CA GLU A 198 -15.18 15.57 -31.74
C GLU A 198 -13.88 16.15 -32.32
N ALA A 199 -12.70 15.65 -31.96
CA ALA A 199 -11.42 16.07 -32.57
C ALA A 199 -11.02 15.23 -33.80
N ALA A 200 -11.85 14.28 -34.24
CA ALA A 200 -11.60 13.44 -35.42
C ALA A 200 -12.30 13.95 -36.70
N VAL A 201 -12.98 15.10 -36.63
CA VAL A 201 -13.67 15.71 -37.78
C VAL A 201 -13.40 17.21 -37.80
N VAL A 202 -12.19 17.61 -38.19
CA VAL A 202 -11.90 18.90 -38.85
C VAL A 202 -10.82 18.65 -39.89
#